data_AF-A0A833S4M6-F1
#
_entry.id   AF-A0A833S4M6-F1
#
_cell.length_a   1.000
_cell.length_b   1.000
_cell.length_c   1.000
_cell.angle_alpha   90.00
_cell.angle_beta   90.00
_cell.angle_gamma   90.00
#
_symmetry.space_group_name_H-M   'P 1'
#
loop_
_entity.id
_entity.type
_entity.pdbx_description
1 polymer ?
#
loop_
_entity_poly.entity_id
_entity_poly.type
_entity_poly.pdbx_seq_one_letter_code
_entity_poly.pdbx_strand_id
1 'polypeptide(L)'
;MTFRNFSRQFEQLAFTWMERQKLGGSYSSHRAQSEKHVVVCSTTLQADTIMDFLNEFYAHPLLQDYYVVLLSPMELDTTMRMILQVPIWAQRVIYIQGSCLKDSDLTRARMNEAEACFVLAARNYADKTAADEHTILRSVLFEEL
;
A
#
# COMPACT_ATOMS: atom_id res chain seq x y z
N MET A 1 -1.41 35.14 29.43
CA MET A 1 -0.66 33.86 29.40
C MET A 1 -1.39 32.75 28.60
N THR A 2 -2.20 33.09 27.59
CA THR A 2 -3.09 32.11 26.92
C THR A 2 -2.69 31.80 25.48
N PHE A 3 -1.92 32.67 24.82
CA PHE A 3 -1.53 32.51 23.41
C PHE A 3 -0.47 31.42 23.17
N ARG A 4 0.38 31.13 24.17
CA ARG A 4 1.51 30.18 24.00
C ARG A 4 1.09 28.70 24.05
N ASN A 5 -0.07 28.41 24.65
CA ASN A 5 -0.60 27.04 24.74
C ASN A 5 -1.36 26.62 23.47
N PHE A 6 -1.98 27.57 22.77
CA PHE A 6 -2.71 27.32 21.52
C PHE A 6 -1.78 26.85 20.40
N SER A 7 -0.60 27.47 20.27
CA SER A 7 0.41 27.06 19.27
C SER A 7 0.90 25.63 19.48
N ARG A 8 1.14 25.20 20.73
CA ARG A 8 1.58 23.82 21.01
C ARG A 8 0.49 22.79 20.71
N GLN A 9 -0.77 23.08 21.04
CA GLN A 9 -1.88 22.19 20.72
C GLN A 9 -2.07 22.07 19.20
N PHE A 10 -1.96 23.18 18.47
CA PHE A 10 -2.05 23.17 17.01
C PHE A 10 -0.87 22.41 16.37
N GLU A 11 0.36 22.63 16.84
CA GLU A 11 1.54 21.88 16.39
C GLU A 11 1.40 20.38 16.66
N GLN A 12 0.88 19.99 17.82
CA GLN A 12 0.61 18.58 18.15
C GLN A 12 -0.48 17.98 17.26
N LEU A 13 -1.56 18.71 16.98
CA LEU A 13 -2.61 18.27 16.07
C LEU A 13 -2.09 18.15 14.64
N ALA A 14 -1.34 19.13 14.16
CA ALA A 14 -0.70 19.10 12.85
C ALA A 14 0.30 17.95 12.75
N PHE A 15 1.13 17.73 13.78
CA PHE A 15 2.05 16.60 13.86
C PHE A 15 1.29 15.27 13.79
N THR A 16 0.26 15.10 14.62
CA THR A 16 -0.56 13.87 14.64
C THR A 16 -1.27 13.65 13.30
N TRP A 17 -1.74 14.72 12.66
CA TRP A 17 -2.38 14.66 11.34
C TRP A 17 -1.37 14.30 10.24
N MET A 18 -0.17 14.89 10.26
CA MET A 18 0.92 14.57 9.34
C MET A 18 1.44 13.15 9.55
N GLU A 19 1.52 12.66 10.79
CA GLU A 19 1.92 11.30 11.12
C GLU A 19 0.88 10.28 10.61
N ARG A 20 -0.42 10.59 10.71
CA ARG A 20 -1.49 9.79 10.10
C ARG A 20 -1.43 9.77 8.56
N GLN A 21 -1.01 10.86 7.93
CA GLN A 21 -0.78 10.91 6.49
C GLN A 21 0.46 10.11 6.08
N LYS A 22 1.54 10.14 6.88
CA LYS A 22 2.76 9.35 6.65
C LYS A 22 2.53 7.85 6.79
N LEU A 23 1.73 7.44 7.77
CA LEU A 23 1.45 6.04 8.06
C LEU A 23 0.57 5.33 7.01
N GLY A 24 0.05 6.05 6.01
CA GLY A 24 -0.93 5.53 5.07
C GLY A 24 -2.20 5.10 5.81
N GLY A 25 -3.31 5.81 5.58
CA GLY A 25 -4.54 5.65 6.37
C GLY A 25 -5.08 4.21 6.44
N SER A 26 -6.17 4.00 7.20
CA SER A 26 -6.93 2.75 7.07
C SER A 26 -7.70 2.77 5.74
N TYR A 27 -7.75 1.65 5.02
CA TYR A 27 -8.75 1.51 3.96
C TYR A 27 -10.13 1.52 4.60
N SER A 28 -11.03 2.36 4.10
CA SER A 28 -12.29 2.66 4.79
C SER A 28 -13.25 1.47 4.69
N SER A 29 -13.92 1.15 5.80
CA SER A 29 -14.83 0.01 5.87
C SER A 29 -15.98 0.08 4.87
N HIS A 30 -16.50 1.29 4.61
CA HIS A 30 -17.57 1.47 3.63
C HIS A 30 -17.09 1.20 2.20
N ARG A 31 -15.84 1.56 1.87
CA ARG A 31 -15.27 1.29 0.55
C ARG A 31 -14.99 -0.19 0.37
N ALA A 32 -14.37 -0.84 1.35
CA ALA A 32 -14.04 -2.27 1.28
C ALA A 32 -15.26 -3.19 1.11
N GLN A 33 -16.44 -2.76 1.58
CA GLN A 33 -17.70 -3.51 1.41
C GLN A 33 -18.38 -3.28 0.06
N SER A 34 -18.09 -2.17 -0.63
CA SER A 34 -18.78 -1.79 -1.88
C SER A 34 -17.87 -1.81 -3.11
N GLU A 35 -16.56 -1.73 -2.91
CA GLU A 35 -15.54 -1.62 -3.95
C GLU A 35 -14.64 -2.84 -3.91
N LYS A 36 -14.24 -3.36 -5.08
CA LYS A 36 -13.32 -4.48 -5.17
C LYS A 36 -11.89 -4.00 -4.97
N HIS A 37 -11.11 -4.70 -4.15
CA HIS A 37 -9.70 -4.41 -3.97
C HIS A 37 -8.83 -5.66 -3.92
N VAL A 38 -7.55 -5.45 -4.24
CA VAL A 38 -6.47 -6.39 -3.99
C VAL A 38 -5.48 -5.77 -3.02
N VAL A 39 -4.78 -6.60 -2.25
CA VAL A 39 -3.69 -6.14 -1.38
C VAL A 39 -2.36 -6.58 -1.97
N VAL A 40 -1.41 -5.66 -2.05
CA VAL A 40 -0.05 -5.91 -2.52
C VAL A 40 0.90 -5.67 -1.36
N CYS A 41 1.41 -6.77 -0.80
CA CYS A 41 2.42 -6.74 0.25
C CYS A 41 3.80 -6.62 -0.38
N SER A 42 4.59 -5.63 0.05
CA SER A 42 5.99 -5.51 -0.36
C SER A 42 6.88 -5.10 0.80
N THR A 43 8.04 -5.76 0.94
CA THR A 43 9.06 -5.36 1.91
C THR A 43 9.85 -4.13 1.48
N THR A 44 9.84 -3.79 0.18
CA THR A 44 10.55 -2.64 -0.40
C THR A 44 9.70 -1.92 -1.45
N LEU A 45 9.65 -0.59 -1.40
CA LEU A 45 8.86 0.22 -2.35
C LEU A 45 9.72 0.71 -3.52
N GLN A 46 10.25 -0.21 -4.32
CA GLN A 46 10.97 0.17 -5.54
C GLN A 46 9.96 0.63 -6.60
N ALA A 47 10.06 1.90 -7.01
CA ALA A 47 9.13 2.52 -7.96
C ALA A 47 8.93 1.69 -9.22
N ASP A 48 10.01 1.19 -9.85
CA ASP A 48 9.93 0.39 -11.06
C ASP A 48 9.11 -0.90 -10.86
N THR A 49 9.32 -1.61 -9.75
CA THR A 49 8.60 -2.86 -9.47
C THR A 49 7.11 -2.59 -9.21
N ILE A 50 6.78 -1.52 -8.48
CA ILE A 50 5.38 -1.17 -8.24
C ILE A 50 4.72 -0.69 -9.53
N MET A 51 5.41 0.10 -10.36
CA MET A 51 4.89 0.57 -11.63
C MET A 51 4.68 -0.57 -12.63
N ASP A 52 5.62 -1.53 -12.73
CA ASP A 52 5.46 -2.75 -13.51
C ASP A 52 4.17 -3.48 -13.10
N PHE A 53 3.99 -3.72 -11.80
CA PHE A 53 2.80 -4.38 -11.26
C PHE A 53 1.52 -3.60 -11.60
N LEU A 54 1.48 -2.29 -11.35
CA LEU A 54 0.27 -1.48 -11.59
C LEU A 54 -0.08 -1.46 -13.08
N ASN A 55 0.91 -1.30 -13.96
CA ASN A 55 0.70 -1.31 -15.40
C ASN A 55 0.16 -2.66 -15.89
N GLU A 56 0.72 -3.77 -15.40
CA GLU A 56 0.28 -5.13 -15.76
C GLU A 56 -1.12 -5.42 -15.21
N PHE A 57 -1.36 -5.10 -13.93
CA PHE A 57 -2.66 -5.31 -13.27
C PHE A 57 -3.78 -4.54 -13.98
N TYR A 58 -3.57 -3.27 -14.30
CA TYR A 58 -4.58 -2.43 -14.95
C TYR A 58 -4.65 -2.58 -16.47
N ALA A 59 -3.73 -3.33 -17.10
CA ALA A 59 -3.84 -3.68 -18.52
C ALA A 59 -5.04 -4.59 -18.80
N HIS A 60 -5.50 -5.35 -17.80
CA HIS A 60 -6.65 -6.22 -17.94
C HIS A 60 -7.97 -5.42 -17.78
N PRO A 61 -8.89 -5.43 -18.77
CA PRO A 61 -10.11 -4.60 -18.73
C PRO A 61 -10.99 -4.81 -17.50
N LEU A 62 -11.11 -6.06 -17.03
CA LEU A 62 -11.91 -6.40 -15.84
C LEU A 62 -11.33 -5.87 -14.52
N LEU A 63 -10.06 -5.45 -14.51
CA LEU A 63 -9.36 -4.99 -13.31
C LEU A 63 -9.31 -3.45 -13.20
N GLN A 64 -9.81 -2.73 -14.19
CA GLN A 64 -9.74 -1.27 -14.25
C GLN A 64 -10.50 -0.55 -13.12
N ASP A 65 -11.52 -1.21 -12.56
CA ASP A 65 -12.34 -0.69 -11.46
C ASP A 65 -11.87 -1.20 -10.07
N TYR A 66 -10.78 -1.98 -10.01
CA TYR A 66 -10.23 -2.46 -8.74
C TYR A 66 -9.36 -1.40 -8.08
N TYR A 67 -9.43 -1.36 -6.75
CA TYR A 67 -8.45 -0.67 -5.93
C TYR A 67 -7.25 -1.55 -5.64
N VAL A 68 -6.07 -0.94 -5.58
CA VAL A 68 -4.83 -1.59 -5.16
C VAL A 68 -4.40 -1.01 -3.82
N VAL A 69 -4.41 -1.83 -2.77
CA VAL A 69 -3.90 -1.46 -1.45
C VAL A 69 -2.44 -1.90 -1.34
N LEU A 70 -1.50 -0.95 -1.39
CA LEU A 70 -0.08 -1.20 -1.16
C LEU A 70 0.21 -1.24 0.35
N LEU A 71 0.63 -2.39 0.87
CA LEU A 71 1.01 -2.59 2.26
C LEU A 71 2.53 -2.80 2.38
N SER A 72 3.23 -1.87 3.02
CA SER A 72 4.69 -1.97 3.19
C SER A 72 5.17 -1.35 4.50
N PRO A 73 6.17 -1.93 5.19
CA PRO A 73 6.72 -1.34 6.41
C PRO A 73 7.52 -0.06 6.14
N MET A 74 7.96 0.14 4.89
CA MET A 74 8.79 1.28 4.47
C MET A 74 7.95 2.50 4.17
N GLU A 75 8.37 3.70 4.62
CA GLU A 75 7.76 4.97 4.18
C GLU A 75 7.90 5.14 2.65
N LEU A 76 6.95 5.83 2.03
CA LEU A 76 7.07 6.28 0.64
C LEU A 76 8.23 7.27 0.50
N ASP A 77 9.16 6.98 -0.39
CA ASP A 77 10.14 7.95 -0.83
C ASP A 77 9.49 9.07 -1.67
N THR A 78 10.26 10.10 -2.01
CA THR A 78 9.80 11.24 -2.78
C THR A 78 9.23 10.82 -4.14
N THR A 79 9.90 9.90 -4.82
CA THR A 79 9.52 9.43 -6.17
C THR A 79 8.18 8.72 -6.15
N MET A 80 8.01 7.74 -5.27
CA MET A 80 6.77 6.98 -5.13
C MET A 80 5.62 7.87 -4.67
N ARG A 81 5.88 8.85 -3.80
CA ARG A 81 4.87 9.84 -3.41
C ARG A 81 4.39 10.67 -4.60
N MET A 82 5.29 11.11 -5.47
CA MET A 82 4.91 11.84 -6.70
C MET A 82 4.10 10.96 -7.66
N ILE A 83 4.51 9.70 -7.84
CA ILE A 83 3.78 8.73 -8.68
C ILE A 83 2.35 8.53 -8.17
N LEU A 84 2.16 8.30 -6.88
CA LEU A 84 0.83 8.09 -6.30
C LEU A 84 -0.06 9.35 -6.31
N GLN A 85 0.48 10.52 -6.65
CA GLN A 85 -0.30 11.73 -6.88
C GLN A 85 -0.76 11.90 -8.34
N VAL A 86 -0.23 11.11 -9.28
CA VAL A 86 -0.68 11.15 -10.68
C VAL A 86 -2.15 10.71 -10.74
N PRO A 87 -3.05 11.43 -11.44
CA PRO A 87 -4.49 11.18 -11.38
C PRO A 87 -4.93 9.74 -11.63
N ILE A 88 -4.27 9.04 -12.56
CA ILE A 88 -4.57 7.64 -12.89
C ILE A 88 -4.32 6.68 -11.71
N TRP A 89 -3.40 7.03 -10.80
CA TRP A 89 -3.05 6.22 -9.62
C TRP A 89 -3.69 6.77 -8.34
N ALA A 90 -3.75 8.10 -8.17
CA ALA A 90 -4.26 8.74 -6.95
C ALA A 90 -5.70 8.34 -6.60
N GLN A 91 -6.49 7.95 -7.60
CA GLN A 91 -7.87 7.53 -7.42
C GLN A 91 -8.02 6.01 -7.16
N ARG A 92 -6.98 5.23 -7.43
CA ARG A 92 -7.05 3.76 -7.49
C ARG A 92 -6.11 3.05 -6.52
N VAL A 93 -5.01 3.69 -6.15
CA VAL A 93 -3.96 3.11 -5.33
C VAL A 93 -3.97 3.74 -3.94
N ILE A 94 -4.05 2.90 -2.92
CA ILE A 94 -4.05 3.30 -1.51
C ILE A 94 -2.80 2.75 -0.87
N TYR A 95 -1.97 3.61 -0.29
CA TYR A 95 -0.80 3.18 0.45
C TYR A 95 -1.09 3.12 1.95
N ILE A 96 -0.66 2.02 2.58
CA ILE A 96 -0.69 1.78 4.02
C ILE A 96 0.73 1.42 4.47
N GLN A 97 1.30 2.25 5.33
CA GLN A 97 2.54 1.91 6.01
C GLN A 97 2.23 0.87 7.10
N GLY A 98 2.70 -0.36 6.92
CA GLY A 98 2.42 -1.49 7.79
C GLY A 98 3.03 -2.79 7.26
N SER A 99 3.13 -3.79 8.13
CA SER A 99 3.69 -5.10 7.80
C SER A 99 2.57 -6.12 7.61
N CYS A 100 2.67 -6.95 6.57
CA CYS A 100 1.78 -8.11 6.41
C CYS A 100 1.97 -9.20 7.49
N LEU A 101 2.94 -9.04 8.39
CA LEU A 101 3.17 -9.92 9.54
C LEU A 101 2.43 -9.47 10.81
N LYS A 102 1.71 -8.34 10.75
CA LYS A 102 0.95 -7.80 11.89
C LYS A 102 -0.54 -7.80 11.57
N ASP A 103 -1.34 -8.51 12.38
CA ASP A 103 -2.80 -8.59 12.20
C ASP A 103 -3.49 -7.22 12.21
N SER A 104 -2.96 -6.27 12.99
CA SER A 104 -3.45 -4.89 13.00
C SER A 104 -3.33 -4.20 11.64
N ASP A 105 -2.27 -4.51 10.91
CA ASP A 105 -1.98 -3.91 9.61
C ASP A 105 -2.78 -4.60 8.50
N LEU A 106 -2.95 -5.93 8.61
CA LEU A 106 -3.87 -6.69 7.76
C LEU A 106 -5.33 -6.21 7.91
N THR A 107 -5.74 -5.88 9.13
CA THR A 107 -7.07 -5.32 9.42
C THR A 107 -7.24 -3.94 8.77
N ARG A 108 -6.23 -3.07 8.85
CA ARG A 108 -6.25 -1.75 8.17
C ARG A 108 -6.31 -1.88 6.65
N ALA A 109 -5.66 -2.90 6.09
CA ALA A 109 -5.67 -3.22 4.67
C ALA A 109 -6.92 -3.99 4.22
N ARG A 110 -7.81 -4.39 5.14
CA ARG A 110 -9.01 -5.19 4.84
C ARG A 110 -8.65 -6.47 4.07
N MET A 111 -7.59 -7.14 4.52
CA MET A 111 -7.05 -8.33 3.86
C MET A 111 -8.10 -9.45 3.70
N ASN A 112 -8.97 -9.61 4.70
CA ASN A 112 -10.05 -10.60 4.72
C ASN A 112 -11.17 -10.32 3.70
N GLU A 113 -11.29 -9.08 3.24
CA GLU A 113 -12.29 -8.64 2.24
C GLU A 113 -11.65 -8.49 0.84
N ALA A 114 -10.33 -8.71 0.72
CA ALA A 114 -9.61 -8.56 -0.53
C ALA A 114 -9.84 -9.76 -1.47
N GLU A 115 -10.06 -9.49 -2.75
CA GLU A 115 -10.25 -10.52 -3.78
C GLU A 115 -8.96 -11.31 -4.06
N ALA A 116 -7.81 -10.68 -3.81
CA ALA A 116 -6.51 -11.33 -3.89
C ALA A 116 -5.46 -10.62 -3.02
N CYS A 117 -4.47 -11.39 -2.58
CA CYS A 117 -3.24 -10.88 -1.97
C CYS A 117 -2.03 -11.25 -2.83
N PHE A 118 -1.26 -10.24 -3.23
CA PHE A 118 0.01 -10.37 -3.92
C PHE A 118 1.16 -10.10 -2.95
N VAL A 119 2.18 -10.96 -2.96
CA VAL A 119 3.43 -10.70 -2.23
C VAL A 119 4.55 -10.44 -3.22
N LEU A 120 5.06 -9.20 -3.23
CA LEU A 120 6.20 -8.80 -4.04
C LEU A 120 7.49 -8.99 -3.24
N ALA A 121 8.36 -9.87 -3.73
CA ALA A 121 9.71 -10.02 -3.22
C ALA A 121 10.63 -8.95 -3.81
N ALA A 122 11.57 -8.44 -3.01
CA ALA A 122 12.59 -7.52 -3.52
C ALA A 122 13.43 -8.22 -4.59
N ARG A 123 13.59 -7.58 -5.77
CA ARG A 123 14.58 -8.02 -6.76
C ARG A 123 15.96 -7.68 -6.20
N ASN A 124 16.61 -8.65 -5.58
CA ASN A 124 17.91 -8.44 -4.94
C ASN A 124 19.00 -8.36 -6.02
N TYR A 125 19.19 -7.18 -6.61
CA TYR A 125 20.14 -6.96 -7.72
C TYR A 125 21.62 -7.19 -7.33
N ALA A 126 21.91 -7.37 -6.04
CA ALA A 126 23.25 -7.48 -5.48
C ALA A 126 23.80 -8.92 -5.44
N ASP A 127 22.97 -9.96 -5.62
CA ASP A 127 23.43 -11.35 -5.48
C ASP A 127 23.01 -12.21 -6.67
N LYS A 128 23.72 -12.02 -7.79
CA LYS A 128 23.54 -12.81 -9.01
C LYS A 128 23.93 -14.30 -8.85
N THR A 129 24.35 -14.74 -7.67
CA THR A 129 24.81 -16.12 -7.46
C THR A 129 23.95 -16.90 -6.46
N ALA A 130 23.02 -16.25 -5.75
CA ALA A 130 22.07 -16.90 -4.84
C ALA A 130 20.59 -16.72 -5.23
N ALA A 131 20.27 -15.93 -6.27
CA ALA A 131 18.90 -15.53 -6.61
C ALA A 131 18.22 -16.37 -7.72
N ASP A 132 18.72 -17.57 -8.00
CA ASP A 132 18.21 -18.43 -9.10
C ASP A 132 16.99 -19.30 -8.73
N GLU A 133 16.33 -19.06 -7.62
CA GLU A 133 15.06 -19.76 -7.31
C GLU A 133 13.88 -18.77 -7.23
N HIS A 134 13.25 -18.59 -8.39
CA HIS A 134 11.85 -18.25 -8.55
C HIS A 134 11.35 -16.90 -7.97
N THR A 135 11.30 -15.86 -8.83
CA THR A 135 10.39 -14.70 -8.62
C THR A 135 8.97 -15.14 -9.00
N ILE A 136 8.25 -15.74 -8.06
CA ILE A 136 6.84 -16.09 -8.25
C ILE A 136 5.99 -14.97 -7.64
N LEU A 137 5.19 -14.29 -8.47
CA LEU A 137 4.01 -13.59 -7.99
C LEU A 137 3.13 -14.61 -7.29
N ARG A 138 3.17 -14.66 -5.96
CA ARG A 138 2.29 -15.54 -5.19
C ARG A 138 0.96 -14.81 -4.98
N SER A 139 0.00 -15.08 -5.86
CA SER A 139 -1.40 -14.73 -5.63
C SER A 139 -1.97 -15.76 -4.65
N VAL A 140 -2.19 -15.37 -3.40
CA VAL A 140 -3.03 -16.17 -2.50
C VAL A 140 -4.46 -15.75 -2.79
N LEU A 141 -5.18 -16.59 -3.53
CA LEU A 141 -6.60 -16.46 -3.83
C LEU A 141 -7.35 -17.05 -2.65
N PHE A 142 -8.10 -16.23 -1.90
CA PHE A 142 -8.98 -16.72 -0.83
C PHE A 142 -10.35 -17.06 -1.41
N GLU A 143 -10.40 -18.01 -2.35
CA GLU A 143 -11.64 -18.73 -2.66
C GLU A 143 -11.63 -20.01 -1.82
N GLU A 144 -12.26 -19.95 -0.64
CA GLU A 144 -13.00 -21.02 0.06
C GLU A 144 -13.08 -20.74 1.58
N LEU A 145 -14.04 -19.90 1.99
CA LEU A 145 -14.84 -20.05 3.23
C LEU A 145 -16.21 -19.40 3.06
#